data_AF-A0A2E3XNT6-F1
#
_entry.id   AF-A0A2E3XNT6-F1
#
_cell.length_a   1.000
_cell.length_b   1.000
_cell.length_c   1.000
_cell.angle_alpha   90.00
_cell.angle_beta   90.00
_cell.angle_gamma   90.00
#
_symmetry.space_group_name_H-M   'P 1'
#
loop_
_entity.id
_entity.type
_entity.pdbx_description
1 polymer ?
#
loop_
_entity_poly.entity_id
_entity_poly.type
_entity_poly.pdbx_seq_one_letter_code
_entity_poly.pdbx_strand_id
1 'polypeptide(L)'
;MKWLFRKIKEFFFGKKPSVPTQNDVPVDDQIDVPDHVTTPTTGGNVVDRINNGNPKNPDHTFLFWNLEFDEDKISTIKWYANQYTKNLERYSFVTARTGVPEWFIYLLHLRESSLRFDRALHNGDDVIGNGRLTYRVPTDRGPFSSWEESAIDALKLKKYHKITDWSLSNILPKLEAWNGLGYRYKIGDKGKVEYSPFIVAGSSFHDETSKYVRDHVYDAHAEEKQLGTFVVLRGLMAFADLKL
;
A
#
# COMPACT_ATOMS: atom_id res chain seq x y z
N MET A 1 -22.40 27.06 -7.29
CA MET A 1 -21.97 25.71 -6.88
C MET A 1 -22.22 24.62 -7.94
N LYS A 2 -22.18 24.95 -9.25
CA LYS A 2 -22.17 24.00 -10.39
C LYS A 2 -21.13 24.37 -11.48
N TRP A 3 -20.28 25.36 -11.22
CA TRP A 3 -19.34 25.91 -12.21
C TRP A 3 -17.88 25.46 -11.98
N LEU A 4 -17.54 24.99 -10.77
CA LEU A 4 -16.20 24.51 -10.45
C LEU A 4 -15.96 23.03 -10.81
N PHE A 5 -17.03 22.25 -11.06
CA PHE A 5 -16.94 20.84 -11.45
C PHE A 5 -16.78 20.59 -12.95
N ARG A 6 -16.85 21.64 -13.80
CA ARG A 6 -16.73 21.49 -15.27
C ARG A 6 -15.30 21.68 -15.79
N LYS A 7 -14.39 22.29 -15.02
CA LYS A 7 -13.01 22.55 -15.47
C LYS A 7 -11.99 21.42 -15.24
N ILE A 8 -12.37 20.33 -14.56
CA ILE A 8 -11.47 19.18 -14.33
C ILE A 8 -11.70 18.06 -15.37
N LYS A 9 -12.84 18.04 -16.08
CA LYS A 9 -13.13 17.02 -17.13
C LYS A 9 -12.63 17.36 -18.53
N GLU A 10 -12.23 18.61 -18.82
CA GLU A 10 -11.81 19.02 -20.17
C GLU A 10 -10.29 19.08 -20.38
N PHE A 11 -9.47 18.76 -19.36
CA PHE A 11 -8.01 18.75 -19.51
C PHE A 11 -7.44 17.39 -19.97
N PHE A 12 -8.25 16.32 -20.01
CA PHE A 12 -7.79 14.96 -20.33
C PHE A 12 -8.35 14.33 -21.62
N PHE A 13 -9.23 15.01 -22.37
CA PHE A 13 -9.76 14.47 -23.63
C PHE A 13 -9.76 15.51 -24.76
N GLY A 14 -8.59 15.72 -25.35
CA GLY A 14 -8.40 16.43 -26.61
C GLY A 14 -8.42 15.46 -27.80
N LYS A 15 -9.21 15.81 -28.82
CA LYS A 15 -9.44 15.15 -30.13
C LYS A 15 -8.42 14.08 -30.59
N LYS A 16 -8.94 12.89 -30.92
CA LYS A 16 -8.24 11.85 -31.71
C LYS A 16 -7.88 12.38 -33.11
N PRO A 17 -6.61 12.28 -33.56
CA PRO A 17 -6.29 12.36 -34.98
C PRO A 17 -6.61 11.02 -35.67
N SER A 18 -7.15 11.08 -36.88
CA SER A 18 -7.38 9.94 -37.78
C SER A 18 -6.07 9.47 -38.43
N VAL A 19 -5.83 8.15 -38.49
CA VAL A 19 -4.63 7.53 -39.08
C VAL A 19 -5.07 6.41 -40.05
N PRO A 20 -4.39 6.24 -41.21
CA PRO A 20 -4.96 5.62 -42.40
C PRO A 20 -4.96 4.08 -42.36
N THR A 21 -5.84 3.51 -43.19
CA THR A 21 -6.00 2.06 -43.41
C THR A 21 -4.84 1.47 -44.19
N GLN A 22 -4.37 0.28 -43.81
CA GLN A 22 -3.66 -0.61 -44.71
C GLN A 22 -3.90 -2.07 -44.32
N ASN A 23 -4.73 -2.75 -45.12
CA ASN A 23 -4.60 -4.18 -45.33
C ASN A 23 -3.22 -4.44 -45.95
N ASP A 24 -2.64 -5.59 -45.61
CA ASP A 24 -1.47 -6.27 -46.19
C ASP A 24 -0.33 -6.45 -45.17
N VAL A 25 -0.30 -7.62 -44.52
CA VAL A 25 0.88 -8.48 -44.20
C VAL A 25 0.41 -9.65 -43.30
N PRO A 26 0.95 -10.88 -43.44
CA PRO A 26 0.27 -12.13 -43.10
C PRO A 26 0.36 -12.53 -41.62
N VAL A 27 -0.60 -13.37 -41.23
CA VAL A 27 -0.74 -14.07 -39.95
C VAL A 27 0.34 -15.13 -39.77
N ASP A 28 1.04 -15.11 -38.63
CA ASP A 28 1.72 -16.28 -38.06
C ASP A 28 1.80 -16.16 -36.51
N ASP A 29 1.91 -17.31 -35.87
CA ASP A 29 1.44 -17.71 -34.55
C ASP A 29 2.27 -17.25 -33.32
N GLN A 30 1.55 -17.15 -32.18
CA GLN A 30 1.99 -17.31 -30.77
C GLN A 30 3.18 -16.51 -30.21
N ILE A 31 2.90 -15.39 -29.52
CA ILE A 31 3.44 -15.03 -28.18
C ILE A 31 2.37 -14.20 -27.44
N ASP A 32 1.89 -14.66 -26.29
CA ASP A 32 0.89 -13.96 -25.46
C ASP A 32 1.57 -12.82 -24.67
N VAL A 33 1.57 -11.62 -25.25
CA VAL A 33 2.12 -10.39 -24.67
C VAL A 33 0.99 -9.65 -23.95
N PRO A 34 1.07 -9.39 -22.62
CA PRO A 34 0.04 -8.65 -21.91
C PRO A 34 -0.04 -7.19 -22.39
N ASP A 35 -1.27 -6.68 -22.46
CA ASP A 35 -1.64 -5.38 -23.01
C ASP A 35 -0.71 -4.23 -22.58
N HIS A 36 -0.19 -3.54 -23.60
CA HIS A 36 0.71 -2.39 -23.49
C HIS A 36 0.04 -1.21 -22.79
N VAL A 37 0.67 -0.70 -21.72
CA VAL A 37 0.58 0.72 -21.35
C VAL A 37 1.40 1.49 -22.39
N THR A 38 0.73 2.08 -23.39
CA THR A 38 1.40 2.90 -24.40
C THR A 38 1.81 4.25 -23.81
N THR A 39 3.11 4.55 -23.81
CA THR A 39 3.63 5.90 -23.56
C THR A 39 3.98 6.63 -24.86
N PRO A 40 4.04 7.98 -24.85
CA PRO A 40 4.18 8.76 -26.08
C PRO A 40 5.63 8.78 -26.57
N THR A 41 5.83 8.43 -27.83
CA THR A 41 7.08 8.62 -28.58
C THR A 41 7.42 10.10 -28.78
N THR A 42 8.65 10.52 -28.47
CA THR A 42 9.40 11.49 -29.29
C THR A 42 10.90 11.25 -29.15
N GLY A 43 11.61 11.19 -30.28
CA GLY A 43 12.99 10.73 -30.41
C GLY A 43 14.04 11.53 -29.61
N GLY A 44 15.02 10.78 -29.13
CA GLY A 44 16.10 11.19 -28.24
C GLY A 44 16.25 10.10 -27.19
N ASN A 45 17.46 9.60 -26.91
CA ASN A 45 17.67 8.46 -26.01
C ASN A 45 17.01 8.70 -24.64
N VAL A 46 15.85 8.08 -24.40
CA VAL A 46 15.18 8.04 -23.09
C VAL A 46 15.45 6.66 -22.50
N VAL A 47 16.11 6.62 -21.35
CA VAL A 47 16.19 5.40 -20.54
C VAL A 47 14.74 5.09 -20.13
N ASP A 48 14.17 4.04 -20.71
CA ASP A 48 12.83 3.55 -20.41
C ASP A 48 12.74 3.23 -18.90
N ARG A 49 12.08 4.10 -18.12
CA ARG A 49 11.85 3.95 -16.67
C ARG A 49 10.34 3.96 -16.34
N ILE A 50 9.52 3.33 -17.16
CA ILE A 50 8.05 3.38 -16.94
C ILE A 50 7.58 2.29 -15.98
N ASN A 51 8.36 1.24 -15.70
CA ASN A 51 8.29 0.44 -14.47
C ASN A 51 9.48 -0.54 -14.52
N ASN A 52 10.56 -0.25 -13.79
CA ASN A 52 11.72 -1.15 -13.77
C ASN A 52 11.57 -2.29 -12.75
N GLY A 53 10.42 -2.35 -12.07
CA GLY A 53 10.11 -3.34 -11.08
C GLY A 53 9.19 -4.45 -11.59
N ASN A 54 9.14 -5.52 -10.82
CA ASN A 54 8.16 -6.60 -10.97
C ASN A 54 7.73 -7.07 -9.57
N PRO A 55 6.72 -7.92 -9.43
CA PRO A 55 6.29 -8.40 -8.12
C PRO A 55 7.39 -9.01 -7.23
N LYS A 56 8.47 -9.59 -7.81
CA LYS A 56 9.64 -10.07 -7.05
C LYS A 56 10.55 -8.94 -6.58
N ASN A 57 10.66 -7.87 -7.36
CA ASN A 57 11.49 -6.69 -7.09
C ASN A 57 10.71 -5.43 -7.48
N PRO A 58 9.71 -5.02 -6.69
CA PRO A 58 8.83 -3.92 -7.06
C PRO A 58 9.57 -2.58 -7.04
N ASP A 59 9.23 -1.73 -8.00
CA ASP A 59 9.55 -0.30 -7.91
C ASP A 59 8.44 0.35 -7.07
N HIS A 60 8.63 0.40 -5.75
CA HIS A 60 7.61 0.92 -4.83
C HIS A 60 7.24 2.37 -5.11
N THR A 61 8.19 3.17 -5.58
CA THR A 61 7.94 4.59 -5.87
C THR A 61 7.05 4.70 -7.10
N PHE A 62 7.33 3.91 -8.15
CA PHE A 62 6.47 3.82 -9.32
C PHE A 62 5.05 3.38 -8.94
N LEU A 63 4.91 2.27 -8.21
CA LEU A 63 3.59 1.76 -7.79
C LEU A 63 2.82 2.81 -6.97
N PHE A 64 3.48 3.45 -6.00
CA PHE A 64 2.86 4.45 -5.14
C PHE A 64 2.33 5.66 -5.91
N TRP A 65 3.11 6.19 -6.86
CA TRP A 65 2.71 7.39 -7.59
C TRP A 65 1.70 7.12 -8.70
N ASN A 66 1.71 5.92 -9.28
CA ASN A 66 0.90 5.54 -10.44
C ASN A 66 -0.30 4.64 -10.10
N LEU A 67 -0.53 4.31 -8.82
CA LEU A 67 -1.74 3.58 -8.46
C LEU A 67 -2.97 4.46 -8.70
N GLU A 68 -4.02 3.83 -9.24
CA GLU A 68 -5.35 4.40 -9.34
C GLU A 68 -6.25 3.70 -8.33
N PHE A 69 -7.07 4.46 -7.61
CA PHE A 69 -8.02 3.85 -6.67
C PHE A 69 -9.13 3.16 -7.43
N ASP A 70 -9.52 1.97 -7.00
CA ASP A 70 -10.76 1.37 -7.46
C ASP A 70 -11.94 2.20 -6.95
N GLU A 71 -12.89 2.48 -7.85
CA GLU A 71 -13.97 3.44 -7.57
C GLU A 71 -14.82 3.03 -6.36
N ASP A 72 -15.06 1.73 -6.20
CA ASP A 72 -15.84 1.17 -5.09
C ASP A 72 -15.13 1.29 -3.73
N LYS A 73 -13.80 1.46 -3.71
CA LYS A 73 -13.01 1.63 -2.48
C LYS A 73 -12.91 3.06 -2.00
N ILE A 74 -13.26 4.07 -2.82
CA ILE A 74 -13.10 5.50 -2.48
C ILE A 74 -13.81 5.87 -1.16
N SER A 75 -14.99 5.32 -0.90
CA SER A 75 -15.73 5.58 0.35
C SER A 75 -14.98 5.06 1.58
N THR A 76 -14.44 3.85 1.52
CA THR A 76 -13.60 3.22 2.55
C THR A 76 -12.29 4.00 2.73
N ILE A 77 -11.67 4.45 1.65
CA ILE A 77 -10.44 5.28 1.70
C ILE A 77 -10.70 6.58 2.47
N LYS A 78 -11.80 7.28 2.18
CA LYS A 78 -12.21 8.49 2.92
C LYS A 78 -12.48 8.20 4.39
N TRP A 79 -13.08 7.05 4.70
CA TRP A 79 -13.29 6.64 6.08
C TRP A 79 -11.95 6.48 6.82
N TYR A 80 -10.96 5.83 6.22
CA TYR A 80 -9.62 5.71 6.79
C TYR A 80 -8.95 7.07 6.95
N ALA A 81 -9.06 7.97 5.98
CA ALA A 81 -8.53 9.33 6.11
C ALA A 81 -9.13 10.07 7.32
N ASN A 82 -10.43 9.94 7.56
CA ASN A 82 -11.08 10.48 8.76
C ASN A 82 -10.59 9.80 10.06
N GLN A 83 -10.42 8.47 10.06
CA GLN A 83 -9.89 7.77 11.23
C GLN A 83 -8.46 8.20 11.58
N TYR A 84 -7.63 8.49 10.58
CA TYR A 84 -6.29 9.04 10.79
C TYR A 84 -6.38 10.39 11.52
N THR A 85 -7.14 11.35 10.99
CA THR A 85 -7.30 12.67 11.61
C THR A 85 -7.90 12.57 13.02
N LYS A 86 -8.93 11.74 13.21
CA LYS A 86 -9.60 11.56 14.51
C LYS A 86 -8.66 11.05 15.61
N ASN A 87 -7.68 10.23 15.26
CA ASN A 87 -6.78 9.60 16.23
C ASN A 87 -5.35 10.16 16.17
N LEU A 88 -5.15 11.29 15.47
CA LEU A 88 -3.82 11.85 15.18
C LEU A 88 -2.99 12.06 16.45
N GLU A 89 -3.62 12.56 17.52
CA GLU A 89 -2.96 12.82 18.81
C GLU A 89 -2.27 11.57 19.39
N ARG A 90 -2.89 10.40 19.27
CA ARG A 90 -2.32 9.13 19.75
C ARG A 90 -1.08 8.73 18.96
N TYR A 91 -1.12 8.94 17.64
CA TYR A 91 0.04 8.69 16.78
C TYR A 91 1.16 9.70 17.07
N SER A 92 0.83 11.00 17.22
CA SER A 92 1.81 12.03 17.57
C SER A 92 2.49 11.77 18.91
N PHE A 93 1.78 11.20 19.89
CA PHE A 93 2.38 10.77 21.16
C PHE A 93 3.50 9.74 20.95
N VAL A 94 3.30 8.77 20.06
CA VAL A 94 4.29 7.75 19.71
C VAL A 94 5.41 8.36 18.86
N THR A 95 5.08 9.22 17.90
CA THR A 95 6.05 9.98 17.10
C THR A 95 7.03 10.75 17.98
N ALA A 96 6.53 11.48 18.98
CA ALA A 96 7.36 12.26 19.90
C ALA A 96 8.41 11.43 20.67
N ARG A 97 8.19 10.11 20.80
CA ARG A 97 9.07 9.19 21.57
C ARG A 97 9.94 8.30 20.69
N THR A 98 9.67 8.26 19.39
CA THR A 98 10.33 7.33 18.47
C THR A 98 10.92 8.02 17.24
N GLY A 99 10.46 9.23 16.90
CA GLY A 99 10.79 9.89 15.64
C GLY A 99 10.12 9.28 14.40
N VAL A 100 9.28 8.26 14.57
CA VAL A 100 8.56 7.61 13.47
C VAL A 100 7.33 8.46 13.12
N PRO A 101 7.11 8.86 11.86
CA PRO A 101 5.97 9.70 11.47
C PRO A 101 4.60 9.07 11.75
N GLU A 102 3.62 9.92 12.10
CA GLU A 102 2.27 9.51 12.48
C GLU A 102 1.61 8.65 11.40
N TRP A 103 1.73 9.05 10.14
CA TRP A 103 1.14 8.34 9.01
C TRP A 103 1.70 6.92 8.87
N PHE A 104 2.98 6.72 9.16
CA PHE A 104 3.60 5.39 9.06
C PHE A 104 3.07 4.49 10.17
N ILE A 105 3.02 5.01 11.41
CA ILE A 105 2.47 4.31 12.57
C ILE A 105 1.01 3.93 12.33
N TYR A 106 0.22 4.85 11.77
CA TYR A 106 -1.17 4.63 11.42
C TYR A 106 -1.37 3.47 10.42
N LEU A 107 -0.56 3.42 9.35
CA LEU A 107 -0.64 2.34 8.35
C LEU A 107 -0.29 0.98 8.96
N LEU A 108 0.70 0.93 9.85
CA LEU A 108 1.01 -0.29 10.58
C LEU A 108 -0.15 -0.71 11.49
N HIS A 109 -0.69 0.23 12.27
CA HIS A 109 -1.82 -0.03 13.16
C HIS A 109 -3.05 -0.54 12.41
N LEU A 110 -3.32 0.02 11.23
CA LEU A 110 -4.39 -0.44 10.36
C LEU A 110 -4.19 -1.91 10.00
N ARG A 111 -2.98 -2.29 9.58
CA ARG A 111 -2.73 -3.63 9.06
C ARG A 111 -2.55 -4.70 10.12
N GLU A 112 -2.02 -4.34 11.27
CA GLU A 112 -1.83 -5.29 12.38
C GLU A 112 -3.12 -5.57 13.15
N SER A 113 -4.02 -4.57 13.27
CA SER A 113 -5.18 -4.72 14.15
C SER A 113 -6.46 -4.03 13.69
N SER A 114 -6.54 -3.57 12.43
CA SER A 114 -7.72 -2.83 11.94
C SER A 114 -8.06 -1.61 12.80
N LEU A 115 -7.02 -0.87 13.23
CA LEU A 115 -7.11 0.32 14.08
C LEU A 115 -7.65 0.06 15.50
N ARG A 116 -7.54 -1.17 15.98
CA ARG A 116 -7.93 -1.55 17.33
C ARG A 116 -6.84 -1.23 18.34
N PHE A 117 -7.11 -0.21 19.16
CA PHE A 117 -6.25 0.22 20.25
C PHE A 117 -6.26 -0.70 21.49
N ASP A 118 -7.06 -1.77 21.47
CA ASP A 118 -7.02 -2.83 22.49
C ASP A 118 -6.10 -4.01 22.10
N ARG A 119 -5.35 -3.87 21.00
CA ARG A 119 -4.43 -4.89 20.46
C ARG A 119 -3.01 -4.34 20.31
N ALA A 120 -2.01 -5.14 20.63
CA ALA A 120 -0.61 -4.75 20.54
C ALA A 120 -0.18 -4.53 19.08
N LEU A 121 0.57 -3.44 18.83
CA LEU A 121 1.07 -3.13 17.46
C LEU A 121 2.04 -4.20 16.92
N HIS A 122 2.61 -5.04 17.78
CA HIS A 122 3.56 -6.07 17.38
C HIS A 122 2.98 -7.09 16.38
N ASN A 123 1.78 -7.57 16.68
CA ASN A 123 1.22 -8.80 16.11
C ASN A 123 -0.33 -8.91 16.26
N GLY A 124 -0.99 -7.84 16.72
CA GLY A 124 -2.44 -7.79 16.89
C GLY A 124 -3.00 -8.56 18.10
N ASP A 125 -2.16 -9.04 19.02
CA ASP A 125 -2.63 -9.74 20.22
C ASP A 125 -3.41 -8.80 21.15
N ASP A 126 -4.50 -9.30 21.71
CA ASP A 126 -5.41 -8.62 22.63
C ASP A 126 -4.86 -8.60 24.07
N VAL A 127 -3.75 -7.87 24.28
CA VAL A 127 -3.03 -7.83 25.57
C VAL A 127 -2.98 -6.44 26.24
N ILE A 128 -3.59 -5.43 25.63
CA ILE A 128 -3.55 -4.06 26.16
C ILE A 128 -4.42 -3.96 27.41
N GLY A 129 -3.82 -3.52 28.53
CA GLY A 129 -4.53 -3.21 29.77
C GLY A 129 -5.01 -4.44 30.57
N ASN A 130 -4.67 -5.66 30.15
CA ASN A 130 -5.12 -6.89 30.83
C ASN A 130 -4.00 -7.68 31.53
N GLY A 131 -2.78 -7.14 31.56
CA GLY A 131 -1.64 -7.73 32.26
C GLY A 131 -1.02 -8.96 31.57
N ARG A 132 -1.47 -9.33 30.37
CA ARG A 132 -0.94 -10.47 29.61
C ARG A 132 0.27 -10.05 28.76
N LEU A 133 1.12 -11.02 28.44
CA LEU A 133 2.18 -10.89 27.45
C LEU A 133 1.69 -11.31 26.05
N THR A 134 2.33 -10.79 25.00
CA THR A 134 2.09 -11.27 23.62
C THR A 134 2.37 -12.77 23.52
N TYR A 135 1.51 -13.47 22.77
CA TYR A 135 1.56 -14.93 22.60
C TYR A 135 1.84 -15.34 21.15
N ARG A 136 1.62 -14.46 20.18
CA ARG A 136 2.16 -14.61 18.82
C ARG A 136 3.54 -13.99 18.73
N VAL A 137 4.32 -14.36 17.71
CA VAL A 137 5.66 -13.80 17.50
C VAL A 137 5.56 -12.29 17.19
N PRO A 138 6.37 -11.43 17.82
CA PRO A 138 7.31 -11.72 18.92
C PRO A 138 6.57 -12.01 20.24
N THR A 139 6.84 -13.17 20.84
CA THR A 139 6.25 -13.59 22.12
C THR A 139 6.87 -12.82 23.28
N ASP A 140 6.21 -12.88 24.44
CA ASP A 140 6.73 -12.43 25.73
C ASP A 140 7.03 -10.92 25.80
N ARG A 141 6.27 -10.10 25.04
CA ARG A 141 6.31 -8.63 25.13
C ARG A 141 5.23 -8.12 26.06
N GLY A 142 5.52 -7.02 26.76
CA GLY A 142 4.62 -6.39 27.73
C GLY A 142 4.90 -6.80 29.18
N PRO A 143 3.89 -6.79 30.08
CA PRO A 143 2.52 -6.35 29.81
C PRO A 143 2.46 -4.86 29.48
N PHE A 144 1.53 -4.47 28.62
CA PHE A 144 1.35 -3.07 28.22
C PHE A 144 0.09 -2.48 28.87
N SER A 145 0.22 -1.31 29.49
CA SER A 145 -0.90 -0.59 30.08
C SER A 145 -1.73 0.15 29.02
N SER A 146 -1.09 0.50 27.89
CA SER A 146 -1.69 1.24 26.78
C SER A 146 -1.20 0.74 25.43
N TRP A 147 -1.93 1.08 24.37
CA TRP A 147 -1.52 0.78 23.01
C TRP A 147 -0.20 1.47 22.64
N GLU A 148 -0.04 2.72 23.08
CA GLU A 148 1.13 3.56 22.83
C GLU A 148 2.41 2.91 23.35
N GLU A 149 2.38 2.30 24.54
CA GLU A 149 3.51 1.54 25.07
C GLU A 149 3.89 0.38 24.15
N SER A 150 2.90 -0.39 23.69
CA SER A 150 3.14 -1.50 22.75
C SER A 150 3.68 -1.00 21.40
N ALA A 151 3.20 0.17 20.94
CA ALA A 151 3.64 0.76 19.68
C ALA A 151 5.09 1.23 19.75
N ILE A 152 5.47 1.92 20.83
CA ILE A 152 6.84 2.36 21.09
C ILE A 152 7.77 1.14 21.18
N ASP A 153 7.35 0.08 21.88
CA ASP A 153 8.12 -1.15 22.02
C ASP A 153 8.34 -1.84 20.67
N ALA A 154 7.29 -1.99 19.84
CA ALA A 154 7.36 -2.59 18.51
C ALA A 154 8.30 -1.82 17.57
N LEU A 155 8.18 -0.50 17.52
CA LEU A 155 9.02 0.36 16.67
C LEU A 155 10.48 0.36 17.14
N LYS A 156 10.72 0.22 18.45
CA LYS A 156 12.08 0.06 19.00
C LYS A 156 12.68 -1.30 18.67
N LEU A 157 11.92 -2.37 18.87
CA LEU A 157 12.33 -3.74 18.56
C LEU A 157 12.75 -3.88 17.09
N LYS A 158 11.95 -3.33 16.16
CA LYS A 158 12.25 -3.34 14.73
C LYS A 158 13.19 -2.21 14.27
N LYS A 159 13.76 -1.43 15.20
CA LYS A 159 14.73 -0.35 14.96
C LYS A 159 14.24 0.80 14.04
N TYR A 160 12.93 0.98 13.86
CA TYR A 160 12.39 2.09 13.06
C TYR A 160 12.69 3.46 13.68
N HIS A 161 12.80 3.53 15.01
CA HIS A 161 13.24 4.74 15.72
C HIS A 161 14.67 5.22 15.36
N LYS A 162 15.45 4.41 14.63
CA LYS A 162 16.80 4.78 14.18
C LYS A 162 16.81 5.29 12.74
N ILE A 163 15.68 5.27 12.04
CA ILE A 163 15.58 5.77 10.67
C ILE A 163 15.53 7.30 10.71
N THR A 164 16.45 7.93 9.99
CA THR A 164 16.53 9.39 9.88
C THR A 164 16.02 9.92 8.54
N ASP A 165 16.11 9.11 7.48
CA ASP A 165 15.60 9.43 6.16
C ASP A 165 14.20 8.82 5.96
N TRP A 166 13.18 9.67 6.03
CA TRP A 166 11.77 9.30 5.83
C TRP A 166 11.26 9.60 4.42
N SER A 167 12.16 9.83 3.45
CA SER A 167 11.78 9.96 2.05
C SER A 167 11.04 8.71 1.55
N LEU A 168 10.08 8.90 0.65
CA LEU A 168 9.22 7.83 0.15
C LEU A 168 10.00 6.68 -0.48
N SER A 169 11.05 7.00 -1.25
CA SER A 169 11.90 5.99 -1.88
C SER A 169 12.61 5.09 -0.86
N ASN A 170 12.96 5.61 0.32
CA ASN A 170 13.58 4.81 1.38
C ASN A 170 12.56 4.03 2.21
N ILE A 171 11.39 4.63 2.50
CA ILE A 171 10.46 4.07 3.49
C ILE A 171 9.41 3.12 2.91
N LEU A 172 8.96 3.32 1.68
CA LEU A 172 7.94 2.44 1.06
C LEU A 172 8.39 0.97 0.97
N PRO A 173 9.65 0.63 0.61
CA PRO A 173 10.14 -0.75 0.69
C PRO A 173 10.14 -1.31 2.12
N LYS A 174 10.44 -0.47 3.12
CA LYS A 174 10.44 -0.87 4.53
C LYS A 174 9.02 -1.06 5.08
N LEU A 175 8.02 -0.40 4.49
CA LEU A 175 6.62 -0.59 4.83
C LEU A 175 6.16 -2.00 4.41
N GLU A 176 6.48 -2.44 3.20
CA GLU A 176 6.23 -3.83 2.78
C GLU A 176 6.98 -4.83 3.67
N ALA A 177 8.26 -4.55 3.95
CA ALA A 177 9.09 -5.42 4.78
C ALA A 177 8.61 -5.55 6.23
N TRP A 178 7.76 -4.62 6.72
CA TRP A 178 7.14 -4.74 8.05
C TRP A 178 6.32 -6.03 8.16
N ASN A 179 5.46 -6.26 7.17
CA ASN A 179 4.65 -7.47 7.03
C ASN A 179 5.48 -8.67 6.59
N GLY A 180 6.48 -8.42 5.75
CA GLY A 180 7.38 -9.43 5.21
C GLY A 180 7.24 -9.57 3.69
N LEU A 181 8.30 -10.10 3.07
CA LEU A 181 8.47 -10.13 1.62
C LEU A 181 8.01 -11.44 0.97
N GLY A 182 7.23 -12.26 1.68
CA GLY A 182 6.84 -13.60 1.22
C GLY A 182 6.04 -13.61 -0.08
N TYR A 183 5.18 -12.59 -0.27
CA TYR A 183 4.33 -12.42 -1.46
C TYR A 183 5.11 -12.36 -2.77
N ARG A 184 6.33 -11.83 -2.72
CA ARG A 184 7.22 -11.68 -3.88
C ARG A 184 7.48 -13.00 -4.62
N TYR A 185 7.23 -14.14 -3.99
CA TYR A 185 7.46 -15.47 -4.55
C TYR A 185 6.20 -16.30 -4.69
N LYS A 186 5.02 -15.70 -4.52
CA LYS A 186 3.73 -16.41 -4.56
C LYS A 186 3.03 -16.23 -5.89
N ILE A 187 2.40 -17.31 -6.34
CA ILE A 187 1.66 -17.38 -7.58
C ILE A 187 0.18 -17.28 -7.21
N GLY A 188 -0.49 -16.25 -7.73
CA GLY A 188 -1.92 -16.05 -7.53
C GLY A 188 -2.77 -16.99 -8.37
N ASP A 189 -4.09 -16.84 -8.25
CA ASP A 189 -5.07 -17.69 -8.94
C ASP A 189 -4.94 -17.66 -10.48
N LYS A 190 -4.42 -16.57 -11.03
CA LYS A 190 -4.11 -16.35 -12.45
C LYS A 190 -2.80 -17.00 -12.92
N GLY A 191 -2.11 -17.75 -12.06
CA GLY A 191 -0.87 -18.44 -12.43
C GLY A 191 0.35 -17.52 -12.60
N LYS A 192 0.28 -16.28 -12.11
CA LYS A 192 1.36 -15.28 -12.18
C LYS A 192 1.75 -14.82 -10.77
N VAL A 193 2.96 -14.27 -10.63
CA VAL A 193 3.36 -13.62 -9.38
C VAL A 193 2.64 -12.28 -9.28
N GLU A 194 2.10 -11.99 -8.10
CA GLU A 194 1.33 -10.77 -7.84
C GLU A 194 2.04 -9.83 -6.88
N TYR A 195 1.81 -8.54 -7.04
CA TYR A 195 2.26 -7.57 -6.05
C TYR A 195 1.60 -7.87 -4.72
N SER A 196 2.29 -7.60 -3.62
CA SER A 196 1.73 -7.88 -2.30
C SER A 196 0.39 -7.13 -2.11
N PRO A 197 -0.72 -7.83 -1.77
CA PRO A 197 -1.97 -7.16 -1.41
C PRO A 197 -1.75 -6.21 -0.24
N PHE A 198 -0.70 -6.45 0.57
CA PHE A 198 -0.34 -5.56 1.66
C PHE A 198 -0.04 -4.13 1.20
N ILE A 199 0.49 -3.93 0.00
CA ILE A 199 0.83 -2.58 -0.48
C ILE A 199 -0.24 -2.01 -1.40
N VAL A 200 -0.84 -2.82 -2.29
CA VAL A 200 -1.63 -2.33 -3.44
C VAL A 200 -3.09 -2.80 -3.50
N ALA A 201 -3.59 -3.60 -2.56
CA ALA A 201 -5.01 -4.02 -2.59
C ALA A 201 -5.98 -2.81 -2.57
N GLY A 202 -6.99 -2.83 -3.43
CA GLY A 202 -7.92 -1.72 -3.69
C GLY A 202 -7.40 -0.68 -4.67
N SER A 203 -6.57 -1.11 -5.63
CA SER A 203 -6.07 -0.26 -6.71
C SER A 203 -5.90 -1.04 -8.00
N SER A 204 -5.65 -0.32 -9.09
CA SER A 204 -5.36 -0.83 -10.42
C SER A 204 -4.19 -1.84 -10.54
N PHE A 205 -3.42 -2.08 -9.46
CA PHE A 205 -2.33 -3.05 -9.42
C PHE A 205 -2.66 -4.38 -8.72
N HIS A 206 -3.89 -4.57 -8.24
CA HIS A 206 -4.32 -5.80 -7.58
C HIS A 206 -5.79 -6.08 -7.88
N ASP A 207 -6.23 -7.32 -7.70
CA ASP A 207 -7.62 -7.77 -7.87
C ASP A 207 -8.27 -8.29 -6.57
N GLU A 208 -7.69 -7.91 -5.43
CA GLU A 208 -8.10 -8.33 -4.08
C GLU A 208 -8.17 -9.86 -3.83
N THR A 209 -7.48 -10.69 -4.61
CA THR A 209 -7.35 -12.13 -4.32
C THR A 209 -6.02 -12.44 -3.60
N SER A 210 -5.64 -13.72 -3.46
CA SER A 210 -4.28 -14.11 -3.06
C SER A 210 -3.72 -13.53 -1.76
N LYS A 211 -3.87 -14.24 -0.61
CA LYS A 211 -3.26 -13.77 0.65
C LYS A 211 -2.68 -14.85 1.56
N TYR A 212 -1.81 -14.42 2.47
CA TYR A 212 -1.48 -15.22 3.65
C TYR A 212 -2.65 -15.18 4.64
N VAL A 213 -3.36 -16.29 4.79
CA VAL A 213 -4.50 -16.42 5.73
C VAL A 213 -4.06 -16.72 7.16
N ARG A 214 -2.82 -17.18 7.32
CA ARG A 214 -2.10 -17.39 8.58
C ARG A 214 -0.61 -17.32 8.29
N ASP A 215 0.22 -17.14 9.31
CA ASP A 215 1.67 -17.26 9.25
C ASP A 215 2.09 -18.47 8.38
N HIS A 216 2.83 -18.16 7.32
CA HIS A 216 3.35 -19.11 6.32
C HIS A 216 2.31 -19.90 5.51
N VAL A 217 1.00 -19.65 5.69
CA VAL A 217 -0.08 -20.29 4.92
C VAL A 217 -0.62 -19.30 3.89
N TYR A 218 -0.20 -19.47 2.64
CA TYR A 218 -0.68 -18.67 1.50
C TYR A 218 -1.82 -19.40 0.79
N ASP A 219 -2.85 -18.66 0.44
CA ASP A 219 -4.00 -19.11 -0.33
C ASP A 219 -4.20 -18.16 -1.52
N ALA A 220 -4.07 -18.70 -2.73
CA ALA A 220 -4.20 -17.97 -3.99
C ALA A 220 -5.64 -17.48 -4.25
N HIS A 221 -6.64 -18.08 -3.60
CA HIS A 221 -8.06 -17.76 -3.84
C HIS A 221 -8.70 -16.98 -2.68
N ALA A 222 -7.94 -16.74 -1.59
CA ALA A 222 -8.48 -16.03 -0.45
C ALA A 222 -8.65 -14.53 -0.74
N GLU A 223 -9.84 -14.01 -0.45
CA GLU A 223 -10.15 -12.58 -0.60
C GLU A 223 -9.36 -11.72 0.40
N GLU A 224 -8.69 -10.68 -0.12
CA GLU A 224 -8.20 -9.56 0.66
C GLU A 224 -9.31 -8.52 0.85
N LYS A 225 -9.68 -8.28 2.10
CA LYS A 225 -10.74 -7.33 2.47
C LYS A 225 -10.18 -6.02 3.00
N GLN A 226 -8.89 -6.00 3.33
CA GLN A 226 -8.17 -4.83 3.79
C GLN A 226 -7.56 -4.08 2.61
N LEU A 227 -7.58 -2.75 2.66
CA LEU A 227 -6.86 -1.95 1.68
C LEU A 227 -5.35 -2.00 1.91
N GLY A 228 -4.61 -1.95 0.80
CA GLY A 228 -3.17 -1.88 0.80
C GLY A 228 -2.66 -0.56 1.42
N THR A 229 -1.46 -0.59 2.00
CA THR A 229 -0.91 0.58 2.69
C THR A 229 -0.62 1.75 1.75
N PHE A 230 -0.27 1.51 0.49
CA PHE A 230 -0.02 2.59 -0.48
C PHE A 230 -1.32 3.26 -0.88
N VAL A 231 -2.39 2.46 -1.07
CA VAL A 231 -3.75 2.95 -1.35
C VAL A 231 -4.22 3.86 -0.22
N VAL A 232 -4.09 3.42 1.03
CA VAL A 232 -4.50 4.24 2.18
C VAL A 232 -3.64 5.49 2.32
N LEU A 233 -2.32 5.40 2.15
CA LEU A 233 -1.42 6.55 2.24
C LEU A 233 -1.71 7.62 1.17
N ARG A 234 -1.94 7.21 -0.08
CA ARG A 234 -2.43 8.09 -1.15
C ARG A 234 -3.78 8.71 -0.78
N GLY A 235 -4.64 7.95 -0.11
CA GLY A 235 -5.90 8.43 0.46
C GLY A 235 -5.72 9.51 1.52
N LEU A 236 -4.74 9.36 2.42
CA LEU A 236 -4.41 10.39 3.42
C LEU A 236 -3.95 11.69 2.74
N MET A 237 -3.13 11.59 1.69
CA MET A 237 -2.71 12.77 0.93
C MET A 237 -3.89 13.47 0.23
N ALA A 238 -4.83 12.69 -0.30
CA ALA A 238 -5.98 13.22 -1.05
C ALA A 238 -7.12 13.76 -0.17
N PHE A 239 -7.31 13.20 1.03
CA PHE A 239 -8.51 13.44 1.85
C PHE A 239 -8.23 13.85 3.30
N ALA A 240 -6.97 13.82 3.75
CA ALA A 240 -6.56 14.27 5.09
C ALA A 240 -5.42 15.32 5.03
N ASP A 241 -5.19 15.93 3.86
CA ASP A 241 -4.18 16.97 3.62
C ASP A 241 -2.74 16.61 4.04
N LEU A 242 -2.43 15.30 4.09
CA LEU A 242 -1.08 14.83 4.40
C LEU A 242 -0.11 15.22 3.28
N LYS A 243 1.00 15.87 3.65
CA LYS A 243 2.10 16.25 2.75
C LYS A 243 3.33 15.41 3.07
N LEU A 244 3.96 14.85 2.03
CA LEU A 244 5.12 13.95 2.11
C LEU A 244 6.27 14.48 1.25
#